data_AF-Q9RCH9-F1
#
_entry.id   AF-Q9RCH9-F1
#
_cell.length_a   1.000
_cell.length_b   1.000
_cell.length_c   1.000
_cell.angle_alpha   90.00
_cell.angle_beta   90.00
_cell.angle_gamma   90.00
#
_symmetry.space_group_name_H-M   'P 1'
#
loop_
_entity.id
_entity.type
_entity.pdbx_description
1 polymer ?
#
loop_
_entity_poly.entity_id
_entity_poly.type
_entity_poly.pdbx_seq_one_letter_code
_entity_poly.pdbx_strand_id
1 'polypeptide(L)' 'MLNQEQDQQLVERVQRGDRRAFDLLVLKYQHKILGLIVRFVHDAHEAQDVAQEAFI' A
#
# COMPACT_ATOMS: atom_id res chain seq x y z
N MET A 1 11.25 -7.99 8.43
CA MET A 1 9.86 -7.51 8.36
C MET A 1 9.79 -6.25 9.18
N LEU A 2 9.36 -5.11 8.63
CA LEU A 2 9.21 -3.89 9.45
C LEU A 2 8.11 -4.13 10.51
N ASN A 3 8.45 -3.91 11.79
CA ASN A 3 7.56 -4.05 12.94
C ASN A 3 6.40 -3.06 12.86
N GLN A 4 5.26 -3.34 13.50
CA GLN A 4 4.10 -2.43 13.58
C GLN A 4 4.51 -1.02 14.10
N GLU A 5 5.50 -0.99 14.99
CA GLU A 5 6.10 0.24 15.52
C GLU A 5 6.75 1.12 14.44
N GLN A 6 7.26 0.52 13.36
CA GLN A 6 7.81 1.26 12.23
C GLN A 6 6.73 1.76 11.27
N ASP A 7 5.60 1.06 11.14
CA ASP A 7 4.48 1.56 10.33
C ASP A 7 3.83 2.77 10.98
N GLN A 8 3.69 2.75 12.31
CA GLN A 8 3.17 3.88 13.06
C GLN A 8 4.02 5.13 12.87
N GLN A 9 5.35 5.00 12.93
CA GLN A 9 6.27 6.11 12.65
C GLN A 9 6.16 6.61 11.20
N LEU A 10 6.00 5.72 10.23
CA LEU A 10 5.79 6.12 8.84
C LEU A 10 4.46 6.86 8.67
N VAL A 11 3.37 6.39 9.30
CA VAL A 11 2.06 7.06 9.27
C VAL A 11 2.14 8.47 9.88
N GLU A 12 2.78 8.62 11.04
CA GLU A 12 2.99 9.94 11.66
C GLU A 12 3.75 10.90 10.75
N ARG A 13 4.76 10.39 10.02
CA ARG A 13 5.52 11.19 9.04
C ARG A 13 4.67 11.56 7.83
N VAL A 14 3.86 10.64 7.31
CA VAL A 14 2.92 10.92 6.21
C VAL A 14 1.92 12.01 6.60
N GLN A 15 1.35 11.94 7.80
CA GLN A 15 0.44 12.98 8.32
C GLN A 15 1.08 14.36 8.40
N ARG A 16 2.42 14.41 8.55
CA ARG A 16 3.21 15.66 8.52
C ARG A 16 3.65 16.07 7.10
N GLY A 17 3.22 15.35 6.07
CA GLY A 17 3.50 15.66 4.65
C GLY A 17 4.72 14.95 4.06
N ASP A 18 5.32 13.98 4.76
CA ASP A 18 6.47 13.23 4.24
C ASP A 18 6.03 12.21 3.18
N ARG A 19 6.12 12.60 1.91
CA ARG A 19 5.79 11.74 0.76
C ARG A 19 6.65 10.48 0.68
N ARG A 20 7.91 10.51 1.14
CA ARG A 20 8.77 9.32 1.12
C ARG A 20 8.30 8.27 2.13
N ALA A 21 7.76 8.71 3.27
CA ALA A 21 7.16 7.79 4.22
C ALA A 21 5.92 7.10 3.63
N PHE A 22 5.18 7.80 2.78
CA PHE A 22 4.05 7.22 2.04
C PHE A 22 4.52 6.18 1.03
N ASP A 23 5.53 6.50 0.22
CA ASP A 23 6.11 5.56 -0.76
C ASP A 23 6.57 4.25 -0.08
N LEU A 24 7.18 4.35 1.11
CA LEU A 24 7.61 3.17 1.88
C LEU A 24 6.42 2.32 2.37
N LEU A 25 5.31 2.96 2.77
CA LEU A 25 4.08 2.25 3.12
C LEU A 25 3.48 1.57 1.88
N VAL A 26 3.38 2.27 0.75
CA VAL A 26 2.89 1.70 -0.52
C VAL A 26 3.72 0.48 -0.93
N LEU A 27 5.05 0.61 -0.95
CA LEU A 27 5.96 -0.49 -1.30
C LEU A 27 5.79 -1.72 -0.39
N LYS A 28 5.50 -1.50 0.90
CA LYS A 28 5.28 -2.57 1.88
C LYS A 28 3.94 -3.28 1.67
N TYR A 29 2.88 -2.54 1.34
CA TYR A 29 1.52 -3.07 1.32
C TYR A 29 1.00 -3.44 -0.08
N GLN A 30 1.63 -2.97 -1.16
CA GLN A 30 1.20 -3.24 -2.54
C GLN A 30 0.93 -4.72 -2.82
N HIS A 31 1.81 -5.63 -2.39
CA HIS A 31 1.64 -7.06 -2.64
C HIS A 31 0.48 -7.68 -1.84
N LYS A 32 0.22 -7.17 -0.62
CA LYS A 32 -0.90 -7.61 0.22
C LYS A 32 -2.23 -7.11 -0.36
N ILE A 33 -2.26 -5.86 -0.81
CA ILE A 33 -3.44 -5.26 -1.44
C ILE A 33 -3.74 -5.95 -2.77
N LEU A 34 -2.73 -6.18 -3.63
CA LEU A 34 -2.90 -6.93 -4.87
C LEU A 34 -3.46 -8.34 -4.62
N GLY A 35 -2.90 -9.08 -3.65
CA GLY A 35 -3.39 -10.40 -3.30
C GLY A 35 -4.82 -10.42 -2.74
N LEU A 36 -5.25 -9.32 -2.10
CA LEU A 36 -6.64 -9.14 -1.68
C LEU A 36 -7.54 -8.86 -2.89
N ILE A 37 -7.15 -7.92 -3.76
CA ILE A 37 -7.94 -7.50 -4.92
C ILE A 37 -8.12 -8.65 -5.91
N VAL A 38 -7.08 -9.45 -6.20
CA VAL A 38 -7.16 -10.64 -7.07
C VAL A 38 -8.19 -11.67 -6.57
N ARG A 39 -8.55 -11.67 -5.28
CA ARG A 39 -9.62 -12.54 -4.77
C ARG A 39 -11.02 -12.01 -5.07
N PHE A 40 -11.17 -10.71 -5.29
CA PHE A 40 -12.43 -10.07 -5.64
C PHE A 40 -12.58 -9.91 -7.16
N VAL A 41 -11.47 -9.65 -7.84
CA VAL A 41 -11.35 -9.44 -9.26
C VAL A 41 -10.61 -10.65 -9.82
N HIS A 42 -11.34 -11.58 -10.44
CA HIS A 42 -10.78 -12.81 -11.00
C HIS A 42 -9.89 -12.57 -12.24
N ASP A 43 -9.59 -11.30 -12.54
CA ASP A 43 -8.68 -10.84 -13.59
C ASP A 43 -7.48 -10.12 -12.95
N ALA A 44 -6.28 -10.63 -13.21
CA ALA A 44 -5.04 -10.10 -12.64
C ALA A 44 -4.66 -8.71 -13.19
N HIS A 45 -5.11 -8.37 -14.40
CA HIS A 45 -4.86 -7.09 -15.05
C HIS A 45 -5.74 -6.01 -14.42
N GLU A 46 -7.03 -6.28 -14.27
CA GLU A 46 -7.98 -5.38 -13.60
C GLU A 46 -7.62 -5.20 -12.11
N ALA A 47 -7.09 -6.25 -11.46
CA ALA A 47 -6.60 -6.13 -10.09
C ALA A 47 -5.38 -5.20 -9.93
N GLN A 48 -4.51 -5.11 -10.94
CA GLN A 48 -3.39 -4.16 -10.92
C GLN A 48 -3.86 -2.72 -11.06
N ASP A 49 -4.84 -2.48 -11.93
CA ASP A 49 -5.41 -1.14 -12.15
C ASP A 49 -6.14 -0.65 -10.89
N VAL A 50 -6.97 -1.49 -10.27
CA VAL A 50 -7.66 -1.16 -9.00
C VAL A 50 -6.66 -0.95 -7.85
N ALA A 51 -5.58 -1.73 -7.80
CA ALA A 51 -4.53 -1.52 -6.80
C ALA A 51 -3.84 -0.17 -6.98
N GLN A 52 -3.58 0.25 -8.23
CA GLN A 52 -3.04 1.58 -8.49
C GLN A 52 -4.00 2.69 -8.04
N GLU A 53 -5.28 2.61 -8.40
CA GLU A 53 -6.27 3.61 -7.99
C GLU A 53 -6.45 3.69 -6.47
N ALA A 54 -6.36 2.57 -5.75
CA ALA A 54 -6.49 2.55 -4.29
C ALA A 54 -5.36 3.28 -3.54
N PHE A 55 -4.24 3.56 -4.20
CA PHE A 55 -3.10 4.28 -3.63
C PHE A 55 -2.99 5.76 -4.07
N ILE A 56 -3.83 6.23 -5.00
CA ILE A 56 -3.87 7.62 -5.51
C ILE A 56 -4.84 8.45 -4.66
#